data_AF-A0A0T9QI89-F1
#
_entry.id   AF-A0A0T9QI89-F1
#
_cell.length_a   1.000
_cell.length_b   1.000
_cell.length_c   1.000
_cell.angle_alpha   90.00
_cell.angle_beta   90.00
_cell.angle_gamma   90.00
#
_symmetry.space_group_name_H-M   'P 1'
#
loop_
_entity.id
_entity.type
_entity.pdbx_description
1 polymer ?
#
loop_
_entity_poly.entity_id
_entity_poly.type
_entity_poly.pdbx_seq_one_letter_code
_entity_poly.pdbx_strand_id
1 'polypeptide(L)'
;MRTRFWIFLISVVLAGCSSHTPTPSGYLSDSIVVVAKLNEQLRQWEGTPYRNGGLDQRGVDCSGFVYRTFRDRFDMQLPRTTLAQTALGTKVSRDELMPGDLVFFKTGSGQNGLHVGIYDTNDEFIHASTSKGVIRSSLENVYWKRVYWQARRI
;
A
#
# COMPACT_ATOMS: atom_id res chain seq x y z
N MET A 1 -59.76 -20.74 -44.72
CA MET A 1 -58.60 -20.33 -45.55
C MET A 1 -57.93 -19.13 -44.88
N ARG A 2 -56.59 -19.14 -44.81
CA ARG A 2 -55.68 -18.11 -44.25
C ARG A 2 -55.36 -18.19 -42.75
N THR A 3 -54.42 -19.07 -42.47
CA THR A 3 -53.47 -19.06 -41.36
C THR A 3 -52.70 -17.74 -41.30
N ARG A 4 -52.46 -17.22 -40.09
CA ARG A 4 -51.41 -16.22 -39.83
C ARG A 4 -50.61 -16.63 -38.60
N PHE A 5 -49.41 -17.13 -38.89
CA PHE A 5 -48.32 -17.37 -37.98
C PHE A 5 -47.96 -16.09 -37.22
N TRP A 6 -47.93 -16.15 -35.89
CA TRP A 6 -47.25 -15.16 -35.06
C TRP A 6 -46.11 -15.86 -34.35
N ILE A 7 -44.91 -15.70 -34.91
CA ILE A 7 -43.65 -16.12 -34.30
C ILE A 7 -43.32 -15.04 -33.28
N PHE A 8 -43.57 -15.32 -31.99
CA PHE A 8 -43.00 -14.50 -30.93
C PHE A 8 -41.53 -14.90 -30.74
N LEU A 9 -40.67 -13.97 -31.10
CA LEU A 9 -39.23 -13.99 -30.95
C LEU A 9 -38.86 -14.26 -29.49
N ILE A 10 -38.15 -15.36 -29.23
CA ILE A 10 -37.51 -15.63 -27.94
C ILE A 10 -36.32 -14.69 -27.79
N SER A 11 -36.44 -13.67 -26.95
CA SER A 11 -35.33 -12.82 -26.51
C SER A 11 -34.50 -13.57 -25.47
N VAL A 12 -33.48 -14.31 -25.93
CA VAL A 12 -32.40 -14.82 -25.08
C VAL A 12 -31.56 -13.62 -24.64
N VAL A 13 -31.77 -13.14 -23.41
CA VAL A 13 -30.87 -12.19 -22.76
C VAL A 13 -29.71 -12.99 -22.17
N LEU A 14 -28.63 -13.16 -22.94
CA LEU A 14 -27.34 -13.56 -22.42
C LEU A 14 -26.77 -12.38 -21.62
N ALA A 15 -27.05 -12.35 -20.32
CA ALA A 15 -26.30 -11.53 -19.39
C ALA A 15 -24.90 -12.14 -19.26
N GLY A 16 -23.98 -11.71 -20.13
CA GLY A 16 -22.57 -12.01 -19.99
C GLY A 16 -21.99 -11.24 -18.81
N CYS A 17 -21.80 -11.92 -17.68
CA CYS A 17 -20.97 -11.40 -16.59
C CYS A 17 -19.51 -11.40 -17.07
N SER A 18 -19.00 -10.24 -17.49
CA SER A 18 -17.56 -10.04 -17.68
C SER A 18 -16.91 -9.89 -16.30
N SER A 19 -16.64 -11.02 -15.64
CA SER A 19 -15.74 -11.06 -14.49
C SER A 19 -14.31 -11.04 -15.03
N HIS A 20 -13.75 -9.84 -15.17
CA HIS A 20 -12.33 -9.65 -15.41
C HIS A 20 -11.58 -10.06 -14.14
N THR A 21 -11.24 -11.34 -14.02
CA THR A 21 -10.20 -11.76 -13.09
C THR A 21 -8.86 -11.35 -13.72
N PRO A 22 -8.10 -10.44 -13.10
CA PRO A 22 -6.80 -10.07 -13.61
C PRO A 22 -5.90 -11.31 -13.62
N THR A 23 -5.30 -11.59 -14.77
CA THR A 23 -4.38 -12.72 -14.94
C THR A 23 -3.19 -12.61 -13.98
N PRO A 24 -2.77 -13.69 -13.30
CA PRO A 24 -1.66 -13.69 -12.34
C PRO A 24 -0.36 -13.06 -12.86
N SER A 25 -0.13 -13.10 -14.18
CA SER A 25 1.05 -12.52 -14.82
C SER A 25 1.17 -11.01 -14.62
N GLY A 26 0.07 -10.26 -14.65
CA GLY A 26 0.09 -8.79 -14.50
C GLY A 26 0.43 -8.41 -13.06
N TYR A 27 -0.17 -9.09 -12.09
CA TYR A 27 0.13 -8.88 -10.69
C TYR A 27 1.57 -9.20 -10.31
N LEU A 28 2.13 -10.27 -10.87
CA LEU A 28 3.54 -10.61 -10.64
C LEU A 28 4.47 -9.57 -11.24
N SER A 29 4.23 -9.11 -12.48
CA SER A 29 5.04 -8.04 -13.07
C SER A 29 4.94 -6.74 -12.29
N ASP A 30 3.73 -6.37 -11.88
CA ASP A 30 3.47 -5.14 -11.13
C ASP A 30 4.15 -5.21 -9.76
N SER A 31 4.03 -6.33 -9.05
CA SER A 31 4.68 -6.55 -7.76
C SER A 31 6.20 -6.52 -7.88
N ILE A 32 6.79 -7.14 -8.91
CA ILE A 32 8.24 -7.10 -9.15
C ILE A 32 8.71 -5.65 -9.37
N VAL A 33 7.99 -4.87 -10.18
CA VAL A 33 8.33 -3.47 -10.45
C VAL A 33 8.18 -2.61 -9.20
N VAL A 34 7.12 -2.80 -8.42
CA VAL A 34 6.91 -2.10 -7.14
C VAL A 34 8.04 -2.42 -6.17
N VAL A 35 8.36 -3.69 -5.98
CA VAL A 35 9.45 -4.14 -5.11
C VAL A 35 10.79 -3.57 -5.56
N ALA A 36 11.08 -3.54 -6.85
CA ALA A 36 12.31 -2.94 -7.37
C ALA A 36 12.41 -1.45 -7.03
N LYS A 37 11.33 -0.69 -7.21
CA LYS A 37 11.23 0.74 -6.85
C LYS A 37 11.37 0.99 -5.36
N LEU A 38 10.72 0.17 -4.52
CA LEU A 38 10.84 0.25 -3.06
C LEU A 38 12.27 -0.04 -2.60
N ASN A 39 12.92 -1.05 -3.18
CA ASN A 39 14.32 -1.38 -2.90
C ASN A 39 15.27 -0.25 -3.30
N GLU A 40 15.04 0.39 -4.45
CA GLU A 40 15.85 1.53 -4.88
C GLU A 40 15.70 2.73 -3.94
N GLN A 41 14.46 3.01 -3.52
CA GLN A 41 14.21 4.04 -2.52
C GLN A 41 14.87 3.70 -1.19
N LEU A 42 14.74 2.46 -0.71
CA LEU A 42 15.39 2.03 0.52
C LEU A 42 16.90 2.24 0.43
N ARG A 43 17.57 1.74 -0.63
CA ARG A 43 19.02 1.93 -0.82
C ARG A 43 19.45 3.39 -0.79
N GLN A 44 18.66 4.29 -1.36
CA GLN A 44 18.98 5.72 -1.39
C GLN A 44 18.82 6.40 -0.02
N TRP A 45 17.93 5.89 0.82
CA TRP A 45 17.55 6.55 2.08
C TRP A 45 18.01 5.80 3.33
N GLU A 46 18.50 4.57 3.18
CA GLU A 46 18.89 3.69 4.29
C GLU A 46 19.81 4.41 5.28
N GLY A 47 19.47 4.31 6.57
CA GLY A 47 20.18 4.98 7.65
C GLY A 47 19.91 6.48 7.79
N THR A 48 19.13 7.12 6.90
CA THR A 48 18.72 8.53 7.06
C THR A 48 18.06 8.71 8.43
N PRO A 49 18.57 9.62 9.29
CA PRO A 49 18.06 9.76 10.66
C PRO A 49 16.58 10.15 10.71
N TYR A 50 15.91 9.75 11.78
CA TYR A 50 14.54 10.22 12.01
C TYR A 50 14.53 11.71 12.38
N ARG A 51 13.72 12.50 11.67
CA ARG A 51 13.45 13.90 12.03
C ARG A 51 12.00 14.24 11.78
N ASN A 52 11.27 14.62 12.84
CA ASN A 52 9.89 15.07 12.73
C ASN A 52 9.76 16.24 11.75
N GLY A 53 8.82 16.17 10.82
CA GLY A 53 8.64 17.14 9.73
C GLY A 53 9.67 17.01 8.60
N GLY A 54 10.71 16.19 8.77
CA GLY A 54 11.80 16.03 7.82
C GLY A 54 11.36 15.42 6.48
N LEU A 55 12.03 15.83 5.40
CA LEU A 55 11.74 15.42 4.02
C LEU A 55 13.02 15.28 3.16
N ASP A 56 14.20 15.23 3.77
CA ASP A 56 15.49 15.14 3.06
C ASP A 56 16.42 14.11 3.71
N GLN A 57 17.55 13.80 3.06
CA GLN A 57 18.53 12.82 3.56
C GLN A 57 19.27 13.26 4.83
N ARG A 58 19.05 14.49 5.34
CA ARG A 58 19.55 14.92 6.65
C ARG A 58 18.57 14.53 7.77
N GLY A 59 17.34 14.21 7.43
CA GLY A 59 16.38 13.61 8.32
C GLY A 59 14.97 13.60 7.77
N VAL A 60 14.26 12.50 8.04
CA VAL A 60 12.91 12.23 7.54
C VAL A 60 12.08 11.56 8.63
N ASP A 61 10.77 11.83 8.70
CA ASP A 61 9.87 11.07 9.59
C ASP A 61 9.14 9.96 8.83
N CYS A 62 8.32 9.17 9.55
CA CYS A 62 7.63 8.01 8.97
C CYS A 62 6.74 8.39 7.78
N SER A 63 5.85 9.35 7.96
CA SER A 63 4.92 9.80 6.90
C SER A 63 5.62 10.58 5.79
N GLY A 64 6.72 11.27 6.11
CA GLY A 64 7.58 11.96 5.17
C GLY A 64 8.34 10.97 4.28
N PHE A 65 8.82 9.85 4.82
CA PHE A 65 9.47 8.81 4.04
C PHE A 65 8.49 8.16 3.07
N VAL A 66 7.27 7.86 3.53
CA VAL A 66 6.16 7.40 2.67
C VAL A 66 5.87 8.43 1.58
N TYR A 67 5.63 9.69 1.95
CA TYR A 67 5.40 10.79 1.00
C TYR A 67 6.48 10.87 -0.08
N ARG A 68 7.75 10.84 0.32
CA ARG A 68 8.90 10.88 -0.59
C ARG A 68 8.94 9.67 -1.50
N THR A 69 8.69 8.48 -0.98
CA THR A 69 8.72 7.24 -1.77
C THR A 69 7.66 7.25 -2.87
N PHE A 70 6.42 7.58 -2.53
CA PHE A 70 5.32 7.61 -3.49
C PHE A 70 5.49 8.71 -4.54
N ARG A 71 5.96 9.88 -4.12
CA ARG A 71 6.26 10.96 -5.06
C ARG A 71 7.41 10.62 -6.00
N ASP A 72 8.55 10.17 -5.43
CA ASP A 72 9.80 10.03 -6.19
C ASP A 72 9.82 8.76 -7.06
N ARG A 73 9.06 7.71 -6.71
CA ARG A 73 9.08 6.41 -7.42
C ARG A 73 7.80 6.08 -8.16
N PHE A 74 6.66 6.62 -7.72
CA PHE A 74 5.35 6.28 -8.25
C PHE A 74 4.59 7.47 -8.81
N ASP A 75 5.18 8.68 -8.77
CA ASP A 75 4.54 9.94 -9.21
C ASP A 75 3.19 10.19 -8.52
N MET A 76 3.07 9.76 -7.26
CA MET A 76 1.85 9.89 -6.46
C MET A 76 2.08 10.85 -5.30
N GLN A 77 1.25 11.89 -5.21
CA GLN A 77 1.31 12.86 -4.14
C GLN A 77 0.40 12.47 -2.98
N LEU A 78 0.99 11.97 -1.90
CA LEU A 78 0.25 11.62 -0.70
C LEU A 78 0.12 12.81 0.27
N PRO A 79 -0.85 12.81 1.20
CA PRO A 79 -0.88 13.75 2.31
C PRO A 79 0.37 13.62 3.18
N ARG A 80 0.80 14.73 3.78
CA ARG A 80 2.06 14.77 4.55
C ARG A 80 2.00 14.03 5.89
N THR A 81 0.83 13.87 6.50
CA THR A 81 0.70 13.35 7.88
C THR A 81 0.24 11.90 7.90
N THR A 82 0.72 11.15 8.90
CA THR A 82 0.32 9.75 9.11
C THR A 82 -1.19 9.60 9.24
N LEU A 83 -1.84 10.50 10.00
CA LEU A 83 -3.29 10.48 10.19
C LEU A 83 -4.05 10.61 8.86
N ALA A 84 -3.66 11.56 8.01
CA ALA A 84 -4.32 11.75 6.72
C ALA A 84 -4.06 10.56 5.77
N GLN A 85 -2.86 9.97 5.81
CA GLN A 85 -2.55 8.77 5.04
C GLN A 85 -3.42 7.56 5.43
N THR A 86 -3.88 7.48 6.69
CA THR A 86 -4.77 6.38 7.14
C THR A 86 -6.15 6.38 6.49
N ALA A 87 -6.56 7.51 5.90
CA ALA A 87 -7.85 7.68 5.24
C ALA A 87 -7.79 7.47 3.72
N LEU A 88 -6.60 7.21 3.17
CA LEU A 88 -6.42 6.96 1.75
C LEU A 88 -6.88 5.56 1.34
N GLY A 89 -7.28 5.45 0.07
CA GLY A 89 -7.48 4.18 -0.59
C GLY A 89 -8.49 3.27 0.11
N THR A 90 -8.27 1.97 -0.03
CA THR A 90 -9.14 0.93 0.55
C THR A 90 -8.44 0.22 1.70
N LYS A 91 -9.22 -0.25 2.68
CA LYS A 91 -8.68 -1.04 3.80
C LYS A 91 -8.38 -2.45 3.31
N VAL A 92 -7.20 -2.98 3.66
CA VAL A 92 -6.78 -4.34 3.28
C VAL A 92 -6.52 -5.14 4.55
N SER A 93 -6.87 -6.44 4.52
CA SER A 93 -6.53 -7.35 5.61
C SER A 93 -5.04 -7.71 5.58
N ARG A 94 -4.50 -8.21 6.69
CA ARG A 94 -3.05 -8.50 6.77
C ARG A 94 -2.63 -9.62 5.82
N ASP A 95 -3.47 -10.61 5.64
CA ASP A 95 -3.28 -11.77 4.76
C ASP A 95 -3.37 -11.43 3.27
N GLU A 96 -3.92 -10.27 2.93
CA GLU A 96 -4.05 -9.77 1.55
C GLU A 96 -2.99 -8.71 1.19
N LEU A 97 -2.02 -8.47 2.08
CA LEU A 97 -0.98 -7.45 1.87
C LEU A 97 -0.17 -7.71 0.60
N MET A 98 0.00 -6.65 -0.18
CA MET A 98 0.81 -6.62 -1.40
C MET A 98 1.88 -5.53 -1.32
N PRO A 99 3.01 -5.69 -2.03
CA PRO A 99 4.05 -4.66 -2.08
C PRO A 99 3.47 -3.30 -2.41
N GLY A 100 3.84 -2.28 -1.65
CA GLY A 100 3.33 -0.92 -1.79
C GLY A 100 2.16 -0.58 -0.88
N ASP A 101 1.49 -1.54 -0.25
CA ASP A 101 0.45 -1.23 0.73
C ASP A 101 1.03 -0.44 1.92
N LEU A 102 0.27 0.54 2.42
CA LEU A 102 0.67 1.28 3.62
C LEU A 102 0.26 0.51 4.86
N VAL A 103 1.21 0.22 5.75
CA VAL A 103 0.97 -0.44 7.03
C VAL A 103 1.07 0.58 8.17
N PHE A 104 0.07 0.59 9.04
CA PHE A 104 -0.06 1.57 10.12
C PHE A 104 -0.01 0.91 11.48
N PHE A 105 0.58 1.62 12.44
CA PHE A 105 0.83 1.14 13.80
C PHE A 105 0.46 2.19 14.85
N LYS A 106 0.09 1.71 16.05
CA LYS A 106 -0.14 2.52 17.25
C LYS A 106 1.04 2.35 18.21
N THR A 107 2.09 3.15 18.01
CA THR A 107 3.35 3.10 18.77
C THR A 107 3.32 3.94 20.06
N GLY A 108 2.24 4.70 20.29
CA GLY A 108 2.03 5.53 21.48
C GLY A 108 0.58 5.98 21.62
N SER A 109 0.35 7.06 22.37
CA SER A 109 -1.00 7.60 22.64
C SER A 109 -1.38 8.76 21.71
N GLY A 110 -2.66 8.84 21.35
CA GLY A 110 -3.21 9.94 20.55
C GLY A 110 -2.67 10.00 19.12
N GLN A 111 -2.73 11.18 18.50
CA GLN A 111 -2.27 11.39 17.12
C GLN A 111 -0.75 11.31 16.97
N ASN A 112 -0.01 11.60 18.05
CA ASN A 112 1.45 11.49 18.10
C ASN A 112 1.95 10.04 18.23
N GLY A 113 1.03 9.09 18.46
CA GLY A 113 1.33 7.67 18.58
C GLY A 113 1.12 6.88 17.28
N LEU A 114 0.94 7.54 16.14
CA LEU A 114 0.75 6.88 14.86
C LEU A 114 2.06 6.75 14.09
N HIS A 115 2.31 5.56 13.57
CA HIS A 115 3.46 5.26 12.72
C HIS A 115 3.01 4.61 11.42
N VAL A 116 3.77 4.81 10.34
CA VAL A 116 3.49 4.24 9.03
C VAL A 116 4.76 3.70 8.39
N GLY A 117 4.60 2.63 7.61
CA GLY A 117 5.59 2.12 6.69
C GLY A 117 4.94 1.63 5.39
N ILE A 118 5.77 1.21 4.46
CA ILE A 118 5.34 0.65 3.17
C ILE A 118 5.64 -0.84 3.22
N TYR A 119 4.61 -1.67 3.06
CA TYR A 119 4.75 -3.10 2.95
C TYR A 119 5.62 -3.44 1.74
N ASP A 120 6.55 -4.34 1.95
CA ASP A 120 7.46 -4.85 0.93
C ASP A 120 7.00 -6.25 0.53
N THR A 121 7.74 -7.28 0.94
CA THR A 121 7.44 -8.69 0.68
C THR A 121 7.75 -9.50 1.95
N ASN A 122 7.23 -10.72 2.04
CA ASN A 122 7.58 -11.67 3.11
C ASN A 122 7.38 -11.13 4.54
N ASP A 123 6.25 -10.47 4.80
CA ASP A 123 5.97 -9.81 6.08
C ASP A 123 7.03 -8.75 6.47
N GLU A 124 7.73 -8.17 5.50
CA GLU A 124 8.64 -7.06 5.72
C GLU A 124 8.03 -5.73 5.25
N PHE A 125 8.51 -4.64 5.84
CA PHE A 125 8.10 -3.30 5.48
C PHE A 125 9.26 -2.31 5.67
N ILE A 126 9.29 -1.27 4.85
CA ILE A 126 10.27 -0.19 4.92
C ILE A 126 9.67 1.05 5.60
N HIS A 127 10.43 1.68 6.48
CA HIS A 127 9.96 2.83 7.24
C HIS A 127 11.12 3.65 7.84
N ALA A 128 10.84 4.88 8.25
CA ALA A 128 11.76 5.67 9.08
C ALA A 128 11.59 5.32 10.57
N SER A 129 12.46 4.49 11.13
CA SER A 129 12.52 4.18 12.56
C SER A 129 13.03 5.37 13.37
N THR A 130 12.37 5.68 14.49
CA THR A 130 12.78 6.76 15.40
C THR A 130 14.20 6.60 15.94
N SER A 131 14.67 5.37 16.14
CA SER A 131 16.00 5.09 16.71
C SER A 131 17.05 4.68 15.68
N LYS A 132 16.64 4.10 14.55
CA LYS A 132 17.56 3.51 13.55
C LYS A 132 17.56 4.23 12.20
N GLY A 133 16.73 5.27 12.03
CA GLY A 133 16.54 5.91 10.74
C GLY A 133 15.77 5.03 9.76
N VAL A 134 15.88 5.31 8.47
CA VAL A 134 15.22 4.52 7.42
C VAL A 134 15.79 3.11 7.36
N ILE A 135 14.94 2.10 7.55
CA ILE A 135 15.31 0.69 7.61
C ILE A 135 14.18 -0.19 7.06
N ARG A 136 14.50 -1.47 6.83
CA ARG A 136 13.53 -2.56 6.70
C ARG A 136 13.32 -3.24 8.06
N SER A 137 12.07 -3.55 8.38
CA SER A 137 11.65 -4.30 9.59
C SER A 137 10.69 -5.42 9.22
N SER A 138 10.61 -6.45 10.06
CA SER A 138 9.61 -7.52 9.92
C SER A 138 8.35 -7.24 10.75
N LEU A 139 7.17 -7.47 10.17
CA LEU A 139 5.86 -7.50 10.82
C LEU A 139 5.69 -8.69 11.78
N GLU A 140 6.55 -9.71 11.68
CA GLU A 140 6.61 -10.82 12.64
C GLU A 140 7.46 -10.49 13.88
N ASN A 141 8.17 -9.37 13.87
CA ASN A 141 8.81 -8.86 15.07
C ASN A 141 7.77 -8.62 16.18
N VAL A 142 8.04 -9.13 17.39
CA VAL A 142 7.12 -9.07 18.55
C VAL A 142 6.61 -7.65 18.82
N TYR A 143 7.47 -6.64 18.68
CA TYR A 143 7.06 -5.24 18.87
C TYR A 143 6.06 -4.82 17.79
N TRP A 144 6.42 -4.93 16.51
CA TRP A 144 5.59 -4.50 15.38
C TRP A 144 4.27 -5.25 15.30
N LYS A 145 4.31 -6.56 15.57
CA LYS A 145 3.12 -7.41 15.62
C LYS A 145 2.10 -6.93 16.66
N ARG A 146 2.58 -6.51 17.85
CA ARG A 146 1.73 -6.02 18.94
C ARG A 146 1.09 -4.66 18.62
N VAL A 147 1.80 -3.78 17.91
CA VAL A 147 1.34 -2.41 17.65
C VAL A 147 0.70 -2.23 16.27
N TYR A 148 0.62 -3.28 15.45
CA TYR A 148 -0.04 -3.25 14.15
C TYR A 148 -1.52 -2.84 14.30
N TRP A 149 -1.99 -1.96 13.41
CA TRP A 149 -3.35 -1.41 13.48
C TRP A 149 -4.19 -1.69 12.24
N GLN A 150 -3.72 -1.28 11.06
CA GLN A 150 -4.45 -1.45 9.80
C GLN A 150 -3.50 -1.32 8.61
N ALA A 151 -3.97 -1.73 7.43
CA ALA A 151 -3.32 -1.46 6.16
C ALA A 151 -4.24 -0.75 5.17
N ARG A 152 -3.65 0.01 4.25
CA ARG A 152 -4.35 0.69 3.15
C ARG A 152 -3.66 0.41 1.82
N ARG A 153 -4.44 0.08 0.80
CA ARG A 153 -4.01 0.03 -0.60
C ARG A 153 -4.52 1.26 -1.32
N ILE A 154 -3.59 1.99 -1.92
CA ILE A 154 -3.87 3.21 -2.68
C ILE A 154 -3.93 2.92 -4.18
#